data_AF-A0A6C0M1G8-F1
#
_entry.id   AF-A0A6C0M1G8-F1
#
_cell.length_a   1.000
_cell.length_b   1.000
_cell.length_c   1.000
_cell.angle_alpha   90.00
_cell.angle_beta   90.00
_cell.angle_gamma   90.00
#
_symmetry.space_group_name_H-M   'P 1'
#
loop_
_entity.id
_entity.type
_entity.pdbx_description
1 polymer ?
#
loop_
_entity_poly.entity_id
_entity_poly.type
_entity_poly.pdbx_seq_one_letter_code
_entity_poly.pdbx_strand_id
1 'polypeptide(L)'
;MKCSICGEKGHNRANTKFHPKNTPWRVDTVMKISMDKVCECIRADGNQHVVLLRNREVVQWVFGDTSFLPGADSDTNKQRKKSEDEWGNRMLRCIVPDKDTVQWTTVVGETIVKEINMLLGYTVNIPKPLIDGVRKYQLDAETSAAIIEIKAATYFTGGTANEKILGTPAKYVDVPGLCGKPLMIICIGRAEKEIRDKYGFLPGKACGKNQRDMLERWKSGNIELVGASDILRSLCK
;
A
#
# COMPACT_ATOMS: atom_id res chain seq x y z
N MET A 1 28.98 15.14 -13.31
CA MET A 1 28.49 15.82 -12.08
C MET A 1 27.97 14.75 -11.12
N LYS A 2 28.22 14.87 -9.81
CA LYS A 2 27.69 13.94 -8.78
C LYS A 2 26.34 14.47 -8.28
N CYS A 3 25.36 13.60 -8.05
CA CYS A 3 24.11 13.97 -7.38
C CYS A 3 24.39 14.48 -5.95
N SER A 4 23.79 15.60 -5.55
CA SER A 4 23.99 16.20 -4.21
C SER A 4 23.34 15.41 -3.08
N ILE A 5 22.45 14.45 -3.39
CA ILE A 5 21.73 13.64 -2.40
C ILE A 5 22.34 12.24 -2.24
N CYS A 6 22.85 11.61 -3.31
CA CYS A 6 23.47 10.28 -3.23
C CYS A 6 24.97 10.20 -3.55
N GLY A 7 25.56 11.26 -4.11
CA GLY A 7 26.98 11.28 -4.47
C GLY A 7 27.35 10.49 -5.73
N GLU A 8 26.40 9.86 -6.42
CA GLU A 8 26.64 9.05 -7.62
C GLU A 8 26.81 9.92 -8.88
N LYS A 9 27.72 9.50 -9.78
CA LYS A 9 27.96 10.16 -11.07
C LYS A 9 26.99 9.57 -12.11
N GLY A 10 26.29 10.42 -12.86
CA GLY A 10 25.45 9.99 -14.00
C GLY A 10 23.95 10.28 -13.88
N HIS A 11 23.46 10.68 -12.71
CA HIS A 11 22.10 11.17 -12.56
C HIS A 11 21.96 12.55 -13.23
N ASN A 12 21.09 12.65 -14.23
CA ASN A 12 20.67 13.93 -14.81
C ASN A 12 20.10 14.83 -13.71
N ARG A 13 20.32 16.15 -13.81
CA ARG A 13 19.76 17.20 -12.91
C ARG A 13 18.22 17.30 -13.00
N ALA A 14 17.51 16.20 -13.24
CA ALA A 14 16.07 16.14 -13.14
C ALA A 14 15.70 15.99 -11.65
N ASN A 15 15.53 17.13 -11.01
CA ASN A 15 14.68 17.32 -9.84
C ASN A 15 15.11 16.54 -8.58
N THR A 16 15.98 17.16 -7.76
CA THR A 16 16.33 16.72 -6.40
C THR A 16 15.12 16.48 -5.49
N LYS A 17 13.95 17.03 -5.85
CA LYS A 17 12.66 16.82 -5.19
C LYS A 17 12.10 15.39 -5.36
N PHE A 18 12.52 14.67 -6.40
CA PHE A 18 12.10 13.29 -6.71
C PHE A 18 13.23 12.27 -6.55
N HIS A 19 14.27 12.61 -5.79
CA HIS A 19 15.36 11.67 -5.54
C HIS A 19 14.82 10.42 -4.80
N PRO A 20 15.20 9.19 -5.19
CA PRO A 20 14.79 7.93 -4.53
C PRO A 20 15.15 7.81 -3.03
N LYS A 21 15.83 8.81 -2.48
CA LYS A 21 16.19 8.92 -1.05
C LYS A 21 15.26 9.85 -0.27
N ASN A 22 14.39 10.60 -0.95
CA ASN A 22 13.49 11.61 -0.37
C ASN A 22 12.01 11.22 -0.48
N THR A 23 11.69 9.96 -0.78
CA THR A 23 10.29 9.51 -0.78
C THR A 23 9.83 9.32 0.67
N PRO A 24 8.72 9.94 1.10
CA PRO A 24 8.25 9.82 2.49
C PRO A 24 7.76 8.43 2.87
N TRP A 25 7.63 7.54 1.89
CA TRP A 25 7.20 6.16 2.06
C TRP A 25 8.40 5.24 2.34
N ARG A 26 9.60 5.80 2.44
CA ARG A 26 10.82 5.09 2.75
C ARG A 26 10.80 4.64 4.22
N VAL A 27 10.62 3.34 4.40
CA VAL A 27 10.70 2.68 5.71
C VAL A 27 11.98 1.86 5.73
N ASP A 28 13.12 2.55 5.90
CA ASP A 28 14.45 1.93 5.92
C ASP A 28 14.67 0.99 7.13
N THR A 29 13.72 0.96 8.06
CA THR A 29 13.76 0.09 9.24
C THR A 29 12.33 -0.21 9.69
N VAL A 30 12.03 -1.48 9.96
CA VAL A 30 10.75 -1.88 10.59
C VAL A 30 10.68 -1.21 11.96
N MET A 31 9.96 -0.10 12.03
CA MET A 31 9.83 0.64 13.27
C MET A 31 8.93 -0.14 14.23
N LYS A 32 9.42 -0.34 15.46
CA LYS A 32 8.66 -0.95 16.56
C LYS A 32 7.64 0.04 17.17
N ILE A 33 6.89 0.75 16.33
CA ILE A 33 5.80 1.63 16.76
C ILE A 33 4.56 0.75 16.97
N SER A 34 3.94 0.80 18.15
CA SER A 34 2.74 0.00 18.40
C SER A 34 1.57 0.47 17.53
N MET A 35 0.64 -0.44 17.23
CA MET A 35 -0.60 -0.09 16.55
C MET A 35 -1.42 0.95 17.35
N ASP A 36 -1.36 0.89 18.68
CA ASP A 36 -2.00 1.89 19.55
C ASP A 36 -1.41 3.27 19.32
N LYS A 37 -0.09 3.38 19.20
CA LYS A 37 0.56 4.66 18.91
C LYS A 37 0.15 5.20 17.54
N VAL A 38 0.05 4.32 16.53
CA VAL A 38 -0.47 4.68 15.20
C VAL A 38 -1.90 5.21 15.29
N CYS A 39 -2.78 4.54 16.03
CA CYS A 39 -4.15 5.01 16.24
C CYS A 39 -4.18 6.38 16.93
N GLU A 40 -3.32 6.63 17.91
CA GLU A 40 -3.20 7.94 18.57
C GLU A 40 -2.77 9.04 17.58
N CYS A 41 -1.75 8.79 16.76
CA CYS A 41 -1.29 9.77 15.77
C CYS A 41 -2.40 10.12 14.78
N ILE A 42 -3.12 9.13 14.25
CA ILE A 42 -4.22 9.34 13.31
C ILE A 42 -5.38 10.11 13.97
N ARG A 43 -5.67 9.87 15.25
CA ARG A 43 -6.72 10.61 15.98
C ARG A 43 -6.32 12.05 16.29
N ALA A 44 -5.05 12.29 16.56
CA ALA A 44 -4.52 13.62 16.79
C ALA A 44 -4.47 14.47 15.50
N ASP A 45 -4.46 13.83 14.34
CA ASP A 45 -4.53 14.52 13.05
C ASP A 45 -5.90 15.20 12.84
N GLY A 46 -5.85 16.49 12.51
CA GLY A 46 -7.04 17.34 12.35
C GLY A 46 -7.77 17.18 11.01
N ASN A 47 -7.28 16.35 10.08
CA ASN A 47 -7.86 16.24 8.74
C ASN A 47 -9.22 15.54 8.78
N GLN A 48 -10.30 16.30 8.60
CA GLN A 48 -11.67 15.78 8.68
C GLN A 48 -12.02 14.78 7.56
N HIS A 49 -11.22 14.72 6.49
CA HIS A 49 -11.43 13.79 5.38
C HIS A 49 -10.89 12.37 5.64
N VAL A 50 -10.16 12.17 6.74
CA VAL A 50 -9.71 10.84 7.19
C VAL A 50 -10.84 10.18 7.98
N VAL A 51 -11.55 9.23 7.37
CA VAL A 51 -12.74 8.59 7.94
C VAL A 51 -12.42 7.17 8.37
N LEU A 52 -11.93 6.33 7.44
CA LEU A 52 -11.71 4.91 7.72
C LEU A 52 -10.57 4.67 8.69
N LEU A 53 -9.43 5.34 8.53
CA LEU A 53 -8.26 5.13 9.38
C LEU A 53 -8.46 5.61 10.83
N ARG A 54 -9.50 6.41 11.11
CA ARG A 54 -9.91 6.72 12.49
C ARG A 54 -10.61 5.56 13.17
N ASN A 55 -11.15 4.62 12.41
CA ASN A 55 -11.69 3.38 12.95
C ASN A 55 -10.54 2.42 13.30
N ARG A 56 -10.45 2.05 14.58
CA ARG A 56 -9.43 1.11 15.08
C ARG A 56 -9.46 -0.23 14.36
N GLU A 57 -10.64 -0.74 14.01
CA GLU A 57 -10.80 -2.03 13.32
C GLU A 57 -10.12 -2.01 11.94
N VAL A 58 -10.18 -0.87 11.24
CA VAL A 58 -9.49 -0.70 9.94
C VAL A 58 -7.97 -0.75 10.14
N VAL A 59 -7.45 -0.05 11.15
CA VAL A 59 -6.02 -0.08 11.47
C VAL A 59 -5.58 -1.50 11.89
N GLN A 60 -6.37 -2.18 12.72
CA GLN A 60 -6.14 -3.59 13.07
C GLN A 60 -6.07 -4.48 11.84
N TRP A 61 -7.03 -4.35 10.93
CA TRP A 61 -7.08 -5.11 9.68
C TRP A 61 -5.85 -4.84 8.80
N VAL A 62 -5.40 -3.59 8.64
CA VAL A 62 -4.17 -3.27 7.90
C VAL A 62 -2.94 -3.94 8.52
N PHE A 63 -2.90 -4.07 9.84
CA PHE A 63 -1.80 -4.72 10.58
C PHE A 63 -1.93 -6.26 10.63
N GLY A 64 -2.98 -6.82 10.01
CA GLY A 64 -3.26 -8.26 10.01
C GLY A 64 -3.71 -8.83 11.34
N ASP A 65 -4.24 -7.97 12.20
CA ASP A 65 -5.02 -8.36 13.37
C ASP A 65 -6.50 -8.41 13.00
N THR A 66 -7.06 -9.61 12.97
CA THR A 66 -8.48 -9.84 12.68
C THR A 66 -9.27 -10.21 13.94
N SER A 67 -8.74 -9.96 15.14
CA SER A 67 -9.37 -10.33 16.42
C SER A 67 -10.68 -9.61 16.70
N PHE A 68 -10.92 -8.47 16.06
CA PHE A 68 -12.18 -7.71 16.17
C PHE A 68 -13.35 -8.38 15.42
N LEU A 69 -13.07 -9.36 14.53
CA LEU A 69 -14.13 -10.06 13.82
C LEU A 69 -14.83 -11.06 14.76
N PRO A 70 -16.18 -11.14 14.72
CA PRO A 70 -16.91 -12.15 15.48
C PRO A 70 -16.43 -13.57 15.16
N GLY A 71 -16.34 -14.41 16.19
CA GLY A 71 -16.04 -15.84 16.04
C GLY A 71 -14.55 -16.19 15.95
N ALA A 72 -13.65 -15.32 16.39
CA ALA A 72 -12.19 -15.52 16.29
C ALA A 72 -11.68 -16.83 16.93
N ASP A 73 -12.39 -17.38 17.92
CA ASP A 73 -11.90 -18.47 18.77
C ASP A 73 -12.43 -19.88 18.42
N SER A 74 -13.45 -20.02 17.55
CA SER A 74 -14.07 -21.34 17.27
C SER A 74 -14.62 -21.56 15.86
N ASP A 75 -14.42 -20.64 14.92
CA ASP A 75 -15.13 -20.67 13.64
C ASP A 75 -14.32 -21.23 12.46
N THR A 76 -15.04 -21.89 11.55
CA THR A 76 -14.51 -22.35 10.26
C THR A 76 -14.06 -21.18 9.38
N ASN A 77 -13.13 -21.41 8.45
CA ASN A 77 -12.67 -20.36 7.51
C ASN A 77 -13.84 -19.71 6.72
N LYS A 78 -14.92 -20.47 6.47
CA LYS A 78 -16.14 -19.97 5.81
C LYS A 78 -16.86 -18.91 6.66
N GLN A 79 -17.00 -19.14 7.96
CA GLN A 79 -17.60 -18.18 8.88
C GLN A 79 -16.73 -16.95 9.04
N ARG A 80 -15.41 -17.11 9.20
CA ARG A 80 -14.47 -15.98 9.29
C ARG A 80 -14.50 -15.10 8.03
N LYS A 81 -14.58 -15.71 6.85
CA LYS A 81 -14.79 -14.98 5.59
C LYS A 81 -16.09 -14.20 5.59
N LYS A 82 -17.20 -14.81 6.02
CA LYS A 82 -18.49 -14.13 6.11
C LYS A 82 -18.42 -12.93 7.06
N SER A 83 -17.84 -13.10 8.25
CA SER A 83 -17.64 -12.01 9.21
C SER A 83 -16.76 -10.88 8.63
N GLU A 84 -15.69 -11.23 7.92
CA GLU A 84 -14.83 -10.25 7.24
C GLU A 84 -15.56 -9.50 6.13
N ASP A 85 -16.38 -10.20 5.32
CA ASP A 85 -17.18 -9.56 4.27
C ASP A 85 -18.27 -8.65 4.84
N GLU A 86 -18.94 -9.06 5.92
CA GLU A 86 -19.92 -8.22 6.62
C GLU A 86 -19.25 -6.98 7.20
N TRP A 87 -18.08 -7.12 7.82
CA TRP A 87 -17.28 -5.99 8.30
C TRP A 87 -16.84 -5.07 7.15
N GLY A 88 -16.30 -5.63 6.08
CA GLY A 88 -15.83 -4.88 4.92
C GLY A 88 -16.94 -4.07 4.25
N ASN A 89 -18.15 -4.63 4.15
CA ASN A 89 -19.32 -3.90 3.66
C ASN A 89 -19.79 -2.81 4.64
N ARG A 90 -19.69 -3.00 5.96
CA ARG A 90 -19.92 -1.90 6.92
C ARG A 90 -18.95 -0.74 6.69
N MET A 91 -17.67 -1.03 6.48
CA MET A 91 -16.67 0.01 6.17
C MET A 91 -16.94 0.67 4.82
N LEU A 92 -17.37 -0.09 3.82
CA LEU A 92 -17.75 0.44 2.51
C LEU A 92 -18.91 1.45 2.61
N ARG A 93 -19.91 1.19 3.45
CA ARG A 93 -21.05 2.10 3.66
C ARG A 93 -20.66 3.41 4.34
N CYS A 94 -19.52 3.47 5.03
CA CYS A 94 -18.95 4.74 5.52
C CYS A 94 -18.41 5.63 4.38
N ILE A 95 -18.14 5.04 3.20
CA ILE A 95 -17.61 5.75 2.02
C ILE A 95 -18.72 6.00 1.00
N VAL A 96 -19.49 4.97 0.69
CA VAL A 96 -20.58 4.97 -0.28
C VAL A 96 -21.82 4.42 0.40
N PRO A 97 -22.72 5.30 0.90
CA PRO A 97 -23.98 4.87 1.49
C PRO A 97 -24.74 3.90 0.57
N ASP A 98 -25.42 2.92 1.15
CA ASP A 98 -26.28 1.93 0.47
C ASP A 98 -25.58 0.99 -0.54
N LYS A 99 -24.26 0.81 -0.43
CA LYS A 99 -23.50 -0.11 -1.28
C LYS A 99 -23.04 -1.35 -0.51
N ASP A 100 -23.45 -2.51 -1.02
CA ASP A 100 -22.89 -3.82 -0.67
C ASP A 100 -22.29 -4.49 -1.91
N THR A 101 -21.17 -5.20 -1.74
CA THR A 101 -20.55 -5.96 -2.82
C THR A 101 -19.63 -7.07 -2.27
N VAL A 102 -19.43 -8.09 -3.11
CA VAL A 102 -18.43 -9.14 -2.87
C VAL A 102 -16.99 -8.67 -3.15
N GLN A 103 -16.81 -7.49 -3.77
CA GLN A 103 -15.51 -6.90 -4.12
C GLN A 103 -15.24 -5.59 -3.35
N TRP A 104 -15.64 -5.56 -2.07
CA TRP A 104 -15.54 -4.35 -1.24
C TRP A 104 -14.08 -3.89 -1.03
N THR A 105 -13.11 -4.82 -1.08
CA THR A 105 -11.69 -4.53 -0.86
C THR A 105 -11.10 -3.52 -1.83
N THR A 106 -11.62 -3.43 -3.05
CA THR A 106 -11.13 -2.45 -4.04
C THR A 106 -11.37 -1.04 -3.52
N VAL A 107 -12.62 -0.69 -3.24
CA VAL A 107 -13.01 0.66 -2.80
C VAL A 107 -12.46 0.97 -1.40
N VAL A 108 -12.50 0.01 -0.48
CA VAL A 108 -11.96 0.18 0.87
C VAL A 108 -10.43 0.34 0.83
N GLY A 109 -9.72 -0.48 0.06
CA GLY A 109 -8.28 -0.39 -0.11
C GLY A 109 -7.81 0.92 -0.75
N GLU A 110 -8.49 1.35 -1.83
CA GLU A 110 -8.27 2.65 -2.47
C GLU A 110 -8.47 3.81 -1.49
N THR A 111 -9.54 3.76 -0.69
CA THR A 111 -9.83 4.80 0.31
C THR A 111 -8.78 4.83 1.41
N ILE A 112 -8.35 3.67 1.94
CA ILE A 112 -7.28 3.58 2.94
C ILE A 112 -6.00 4.24 2.42
N VAL A 113 -5.58 3.94 1.19
CA VAL A 113 -4.37 4.53 0.59
C VAL A 113 -4.51 6.03 0.37
N LYS A 114 -5.70 6.48 -0.03
CA LYS A 114 -6.00 7.89 -0.18
C LYS A 114 -5.83 8.61 1.16
N GLU A 115 -6.39 8.07 2.24
CA GLU A 115 -6.28 8.63 3.58
C GLU A 115 -4.85 8.58 4.13
N ILE A 116 -4.11 7.49 3.89
CA ILE A 116 -2.67 7.41 4.21
C ILE A 116 -1.92 8.59 3.57
N ASN A 117 -2.18 8.87 2.29
CA ASN A 117 -1.51 9.95 1.58
C ASN A 117 -1.93 11.33 2.08
N MET A 118 -3.20 11.51 2.46
CA MET A 118 -3.66 12.74 3.11
C MET A 118 -2.93 13.00 4.43
N LEU A 119 -2.73 11.97 5.25
CA LEU A 119 -1.97 12.04 6.50
C LEU A 119 -0.48 12.35 6.25
N LEU A 120 0.05 11.94 5.10
CA LEU A 120 1.40 12.31 4.64
C LEU A 120 1.47 13.72 4.01
N GLY A 121 0.36 14.47 3.99
CA GLY A 121 0.30 15.82 3.42
C GLY A 121 0.18 15.87 1.90
N TYR A 122 -0.19 14.77 1.24
CA TYR A 122 -0.37 14.71 -0.21
C TYR A 122 -1.84 14.83 -0.63
N THR A 123 -2.04 15.58 -1.71
CA THR A 123 -3.28 15.49 -2.50
C THR A 123 -3.21 14.27 -3.42
N VAL A 124 -4.30 13.49 -3.43
CA VAL A 124 -4.44 12.27 -4.23
C VAL A 124 -5.44 12.51 -5.35
N ASN A 125 -5.03 12.22 -6.58
CA ASN A 125 -5.84 12.33 -7.79
C ASN A 125 -5.95 10.96 -8.48
N ILE A 126 -6.95 10.82 -9.34
CA ILE A 126 -7.01 9.69 -10.28
C ILE A 126 -6.15 10.07 -11.49
N PRO A 127 -5.11 9.30 -11.83
CA PRO A 127 -4.24 9.62 -12.96
C PRO A 127 -5.00 9.50 -14.28
N LYS A 128 -4.58 10.31 -15.26
CA LYS A 128 -4.99 10.06 -16.65
C LYS A 128 -4.37 8.73 -17.11
N PRO A 129 -5.07 7.94 -17.94
CA PRO A 129 -4.48 6.73 -18.50
C PRO A 129 -3.16 7.02 -19.23
N LEU A 130 -2.15 6.20 -19.00
CA LEU A 130 -0.85 6.30 -19.69
C LEU A 130 -0.83 5.35 -20.89
N ILE A 131 -0.19 5.75 -21.97
CA ILE A 131 -0.13 4.98 -23.22
C ILE A 131 1.33 4.96 -23.70
N ASP A 132 1.88 3.77 -23.97
CA ASP A 132 3.23 3.58 -24.53
C ASP A 132 3.24 3.32 -26.04
N GLY A 133 2.10 3.57 -26.69
CA GLY A 133 1.84 3.30 -28.11
C GLY A 133 1.07 2.00 -28.36
N VAL A 134 1.17 1.00 -27.47
CA VAL A 134 0.51 -0.32 -27.64
C VAL A 134 -0.35 -0.69 -26.43
N ARG A 135 0.13 -0.42 -25.23
CA ARG A 135 -0.50 -0.71 -23.95
C ARG A 135 -1.13 0.55 -23.39
N LYS A 136 -2.31 0.40 -22.82
CA LYS A 136 -2.97 1.40 -21.99
C LYS A 136 -2.86 0.99 -20.53
N TYR A 137 -2.30 1.86 -19.72
CA TYR A 137 -2.20 1.67 -18.28
C TYR A 137 -3.25 2.51 -17.57
N GLN A 138 -4.05 1.87 -16.73
CA GLN A 138 -4.99 2.50 -15.82
C GLN A 138 -4.50 2.21 -14.41
N LEU A 139 -4.11 3.27 -13.72
CA LEU A 139 -3.48 3.24 -12.40
C LEU A 139 -4.49 3.76 -11.38
N ASP A 140 -4.35 3.30 -10.13
CA ASP A 140 -5.37 3.54 -9.10
C ASP A 140 -5.32 4.99 -8.57
N ALA A 141 -4.11 5.52 -8.33
CA ALA A 141 -3.95 6.86 -7.77
C ALA A 141 -2.64 7.54 -8.18
N GLU A 142 -2.60 8.86 -8.01
CA GLU A 142 -1.45 9.71 -8.27
C GLU A 142 -1.34 10.82 -7.23
N THR A 143 -0.13 11.10 -6.77
CA THR A 143 0.20 12.30 -5.99
C THR A 143 1.20 13.17 -6.75
N SER A 144 1.58 14.29 -6.16
CA SER A 144 2.72 15.05 -6.67
C SER A 144 4.03 14.26 -6.63
N ALA A 145 4.15 13.24 -5.78
CA ALA A 145 5.38 12.47 -5.53
C ALA A 145 5.48 11.16 -6.32
N ALA A 146 4.37 10.47 -6.57
CA ALA A 146 4.38 9.13 -7.13
C ALA A 146 3.08 8.78 -7.89
N ILE A 147 3.19 7.79 -8.77
CA ILE A 147 2.05 6.98 -9.24
C ILE A 147 1.86 5.81 -8.27
N ILE A 148 0.62 5.42 -8.03
CA ILE A 148 0.25 4.46 -7.00
C ILE A 148 -0.62 3.36 -7.63
N GLU A 149 -0.21 2.12 -7.41
CA GLU A 149 -0.99 0.92 -7.66
C GLU A 149 -1.30 0.24 -6.32
N ILE A 150 -2.53 -0.21 -6.15
CA ILE A 150 -3.05 -0.71 -4.88
C ILE A 150 -3.34 -2.20 -5.03
N LYS A 151 -2.94 -2.95 -3.99
CA LYS A 151 -3.16 -4.39 -3.88
C LYS A 151 -3.72 -4.70 -2.51
N ALA A 152 -5.05 -4.77 -2.42
CA ALA A 152 -5.77 -5.16 -1.21
C ALA A 152 -6.36 -6.57 -1.36
N ALA A 153 -6.31 -7.36 -0.29
CA ALA A 153 -6.93 -8.69 -0.26
C ALA A 153 -7.45 -9.02 1.15
N THR A 154 -8.52 -9.82 1.20
CA THR A 154 -9.15 -10.32 2.43
C THR A 154 -8.37 -11.48 3.05
N TYR A 155 -8.41 -11.62 4.37
CA TYR A 155 -7.68 -12.64 5.12
C TYR A 155 -8.20 -14.06 4.88
N PHE A 156 -9.51 -14.24 4.67
CA PHE A 156 -10.10 -15.59 4.62
C PHE A 156 -10.49 -16.07 3.21
N THR A 157 -10.18 -15.30 2.16
CA THR A 157 -10.37 -15.74 0.77
C THR A 157 -9.23 -16.64 0.31
N GLY A 158 -9.54 -17.88 -0.09
CA GLY A 158 -8.56 -18.81 -0.62
C GLY A 158 -8.11 -18.50 -2.06
N GLY A 159 -7.19 -19.32 -2.57
CA GLY A 159 -6.74 -19.29 -3.97
C GLY A 159 -5.44 -18.53 -4.20
N THR A 160 -5.10 -18.35 -5.48
CA THR A 160 -3.82 -17.81 -5.97
C THR A 160 -3.90 -16.34 -6.35
N ALA A 161 -4.99 -15.64 -5.98
CA ALA A 161 -5.20 -14.25 -6.36
C ALA A 161 -4.03 -13.34 -5.90
N ASN A 162 -3.47 -13.62 -4.72
CA ASN A 162 -2.35 -12.86 -4.14
C ASN A 162 -1.01 -13.14 -4.85
N GLU A 163 -0.85 -14.26 -5.56
CA GLU A 163 0.37 -14.56 -6.33
C GLU A 163 0.55 -13.58 -7.49
N LYS A 164 -0.57 -13.06 -8.02
CA LYS A 164 -0.56 -12.08 -9.12
C LYS A 164 0.09 -10.75 -8.74
N ILE A 165 0.19 -10.45 -7.44
CA ILE A 165 0.85 -9.22 -6.95
C ILE A 165 2.32 -9.19 -7.43
N LEU A 166 2.99 -10.35 -7.49
CA LEU A 166 4.39 -10.47 -7.92
C LEU A 166 4.62 -10.10 -9.40
N GLY A 167 3.57 -10.18 -10.23
CA GLY A 167 3.63 -9.75 -11.62
C GLY A 167 3.44 -8.24 -11.81
N THR A 168 3.04 -7.50 -10.77
CA THR A 168 2.71 -6.08 -10.84
C THR A 168 3.91 -5.21 -11.25
N PRO A 169 5.12 -5.39 -10.70
CA PRO A 169 6.30 -4.63 -11.14
C PRO A 169 6.61 -4.82 -12.62
N ALA A 170 6.51 -6.06 -13.12
CA ALA A 170 6.77 -6.38 -14.52
C ALA A 170 5.68 -5.80 -15.44
N LYS A 171 4.40 -5.86 -15.04
CA LYS A 171 3.28 -5.28 -15.78
C LYS A 171 3.47 -3.79 -16.02
N TYR A 172 3.96 -3.07 -15.02
CA TYR A 172 4.06 -1.61 -15.03
C TYR A 172 5.51 -1.09 -15.15
N VAL A 173 6.41 -1.90 -15.73
CA VAL A 173 7.83 -1.55 -15.84
C VAL A 173 8.09 -0.21 -16.52
N ASP A 174 7.24 0.16 -17.49
CA ASP A 174 7.38 1.38 -18.28
C ASP A 174 6.71 2.61 -17.65
N VAL A 175 5.84 2.42 -16.64
CA VAL A 175 5.05 3.51 -16.04
C VAL A 175 5.95 4.64 -15.53
N PRO A 176 7.05 4.38 -14.78
CA PRO A 176 7.90 5.47 -14.32
C PRO A 176 8.50 6.31 -15.44
N GLY A 177 8.85 5.69 -16.58
CA GLY A 177 9.37 6.38 -17.76
C GLY A 177 8.31 7.25 -18.45
N LEU A 178 7.06 6.78 -18.50
CA LEU A 178 5.96 7.50 -19.16
C LEU A 178 5.49 8.75 -18.40
N CYS A 179 5.50 8.70 -17.06
CA CYS A 179 4.99 9.79 -16.22
C CYS A 179 6.08 10.60 -15.51
N GLY A 180 7.33 10.14 -15.52
CA GLY A 180 8.45 10.78 -14.82
C GLY A 180 8.37 10.72 -13.30
N LYS A 181 7.53 9.84 -12.75
CA LYS A 181 7.33 9.64 -11.29
C LYS A 181 7.61 8.18 -10.92
N PRO A 182 8.10 7.90 -9.71
CA PRO A 182 8.19 6.52 -9.23
C PRO A 182 6.81 5.86 -9.16
N LEU A 183 6.77 4.56 -9.38
CA LEU A 183 5.60 3.72 -9.16
C LEU A 183 5.70 3.06 -7.79
N MET A 184 4.67 3.27 -6.97
CA MET A 184 4.54 2.66 -5.66
C MET A 184 3.42 1.62 -5.69
N ILE A 185 3.73 0.37 -5.36
CA ILE A 185 2.78 -0.72 -5.26
C ILE A 185 2.48 -0.95 -3.78
N ILE A 186 1.35 -0.45 -3.30
CA ILE A 186 0.95 -0.56 -1.89
C ILE A 186 0.16 -1.84 -1.67
N CYS A 187 0.70 -2.71 -0.84
CA CYS A 187 0.04 -3.93 -0.39
C CYS A 187 -0.69 -3.67 0.93
N ILE A 188 -1.93 -4.15 1.06
CA ILE A 188 -2.79 -3.92 2.23
C ILE A 188 -3.49 -5.21 2.65
N GLY A 189 -3.69 -5.39 3.95
CA GLY A 189 -4.42 -6.54 4.49
C GLY A 189 -3.66 -7.83 4.19
N ARG A 190 -4.36 -8.86 3.70
CA ARG A 190 -3.72 -10.14 3.39
C ARG A 190 -2.68 -10.05 2.29
N ALA A 191 -2.85 -9.13 1.33
CA ALA A 191 -1.89 -8.92 0.26
C ALA A 191 -0.51 -8.56 0.82
N GLU A 192 -0.48 -7.65 1.81
CA GLU A 192 0.76 -7.31 2.52
C GLU A 192 1.32 -8.51 3.28
N LYS A 193 0.47 -9.21 4.05
CA LYS A 193 0.88 -10.34 4.88
C LYS A 193 1.51 -11.46 4.04
N GLU A 194 0.90 -11.84 2.92
CA GLU A 194 1.46 -12.88 2.06
C GLU A 194 2.75 -12.44 1.38
N ILE A 195 2.80 -11.21 0.85
CA ILE A 195 4.00 -10.69 0.21
C ILE A 195 5.17 -10.63 1.19
N ARG A 196 4.92 -10.27 2.45
CA ARG A 196 5.95 -10.22 3.50
C ARG A 196 6.33 -11.59 4.03
N ASP A 197 5.36 -12.39 4.46
CA ASP A 197 5.60 -13.58 5.28
C ASP A 197 5.70 -14.87 4.46
N LYS A 198 5.04 -14.94 3.30
CA LYS A 198 5.07 -16.11 2.42
C LYS A 198 6.06 -15.95 1.27
N TYR A 199 6.03 -14.83 0.56
CA TYR A 199 6.86 -14.63 -0.64
C TYR A 199 8.16 -13.87 -0.38
N GLY A 200 8.27 -13.14 0.73
CA GLY A 200 9.49 -12.44 1.14
C GLY A 200 9.81 -11.17 0.35
N PHE A 201 8.85 -10.60 -0.38
CA PHE A 201 9.00 -9.37 -1.19
C PHE A 201 8.62 -8.09 -0.43
N LEU A 202 8.65 -8.14 0.89
CA LEU A 202 8.71 -6.99 1.79
C LEU A 202 9.72 -7.31 2.91
N PRO A 203 10.35 -6.30 3.54
CA PRO A 203 11.26 -6.52 4.66
C PRO A 203 10.61 -7.35 5.78
N GLY A 204 11.23 -8.46 6.16
CA GLY A 204 10.67 -9.42 7.12
C GLY A 204 11.48 -10.72 7.18
N LYS A 205 11.04 -11.66 8.02
CA LYS A 205 11.76 -12.93 8.25
C LYS A 205 11.91 -13.78 6.98
N ALA A 206 10.91 -13.76 6.09
CA ALA A 206 10.92 -14.54 4.85
C ALA A 206 11.72 -13.86 3.72
N CYS A 207 12.19 -12.62 3.91
CA CYS A 207 12.95 -11.91 2.89
C CYS A 207 14.37 -12.48 2.78
N GLY A 208 14.60 -13.33 1.78
CA GLY A 208 15.89 -13.93 1.46
C GLY A 208 16.79 -13.02 0.61
N LYS A 209 17.98 -13.52 0.27
CA LYS A 209 18.94 -12.80 -0.60
C LYS A 209 18.34 -12.51 -1.98
N ASN A 210 17.76 -13.53 -2.63
CA ASN A 210 17.20 -13.40 -3.98
C ASN A 210 16.04 -12.40 -4.03
N GLN A 211 15.19 -12.39 -3.00
CA GLN A 211 14.10 -11.41 -2.89
C GLN A 211 14.64 -9.99 -2.73
N ARG A 212 15.66 -9.78 -1.87
CA ARG A 212 16.32 -8.47 -1.75
C ARG A 212 16.93 -8.01 -3.07
N ASP A 213 17.66 -8.90 -3.75
CA ASP A 213 18.29 -8.57 -5.04
C ASP A 213 17.23 -8.16 -6.08
N MET A 214 16.06 -8.81 -6.07
CA MET A 214 14.95 -8.44 -6.94
C MET A 214 14.31 -7.11 -6.54
N LEU A 215 14.07 -6.88 -5.25
CA LEU A 215 13.53 -5.61 -4.74
C LEU A 215 14.43 -4.43 -5.12
N GLU A 216 15.76 -4.58 -4.98
CA GLU A 216 16.72 -3.55 -5.39
C GLU A 216 16.72 -3.32 -6.92
N ARG A 217 16.51 -4.37 -7.72
CA ARG A 217 16.34 -4.22 -9.18
C ARG A 217 15.07 -3.46 -9.55
N TRP A 218 13.95 -3.72 -8.88
CA TRP A 218 12.73 -2.94 -9.12
C TRP A 218 12.92 -1.48 -8.69
N LYS A 219 13.58 -1.27 -7.54
CA LYS A 219 13.87 0.05 -7.00
C LYS A 219 14.77 0.88 -7.92
N SER A 220 15.78 0.27 -8.56
CA SER A 220 16.61 0.97 -9.55
C SER A 220 15.82 1.38 -10.80
N GLY A 221 14.72 0.70 -11.09
CA GLY A 221 13.71 1.07 -12.09
C GLY A 221 12.63 2.04 -11.59
N ASN A 222 12.78 2.63 -10.40
CA ASN A 222 11.78 3.48 -9.73
C ASN A 222 10.43 2.78 -9.46
N ILE A 223 10.47 1.49 -9.14
CA ILE A 223 9.31 0.70 -8.71
C ILE A 223 9.55 0.16 -7.31
N GLU A 224 8.65 0.45 -6.38
CA GLU A 224 8.77 0.00 -4.99
C GLU A 224 7.51 -0.74 -4.53
N LEU A 225 7.69 -1.91 -3.89
CA LEU A 225 6.64 -2.56 -3.11
C LEU A 225 6.69 -2.04 -1.69
N VAL A 226 5.54 -1.64 -1.16
CA VAL A 226 5.43 -1.10 0.19
C VAL A 226 4.24 -1.70 0.91
N GLY A 227 4.40 -2.07 2.18
CA GLY A 227 3.29 -2.43 3.04
C GLY A 227 2.59 -1.19 3.59
N ALA A 228 1.26 -1.13 3.52
CA ALA A 228 0.50 -0.06 4.13
C ALA A 228 0.77 0.05 5.65
N SER A 229 1.00 -1.07 6.34
CA SER A 229 1.34 -1.05 7.76
C SER A 229 2.70 -0.36 8.03
N ASP A 230 3.66 -0.47 7.11
CA ASP A 230 4.95 0.22 7.21
C ASP A 230 4.77 1.74 7.08
N ILE A 231 3.92 2.18 6.14
CA ILE A 231 3.61 3.61 5.95
C ILE A 231 2.87 4.15 7.19
N LEU A 232 1.90 3.41 7.73
CA LEU A 232 1.17 3.86 8.93
C LEU A 232 2.10 4.01 10.14
N ARG A 233 3.09 3.12 10.29
CA ARG A 233 4.13 3.27 11.32
C ARG A 233 4.96 4.54 11.10
N SER A 234 5.21 4.94 9.85
CA SER A 234 6.05 6.10 9.55
C SER A 234 5.40 7.44 9.90
N LEU A 235 4.07 7.49 10.09
CA LEU A 235 3.33 8.68 10.49
C LEU A 235 3.65 9.17 11.91
N CYS A 236 4.15 8.28 12.78
CA CYS A 236 4.41 8.57 14.20
C CYS A 236 5.89 8.85 14.50
N LYS A 237 6.66 9.28 13.51
CA LYS A 237 8.08 9.65 13.66
C LYS A 237 8.26 11.03 14.27
#